data_AF-A0AA85BTM5-F1
#
_entry.id   AF-A0AA85BTM5-F1
#
_cell.length_a   1.000
_cell.length_b   1.000
_cell.length_c   1.000
_cell.angle_alpha   90.00
_cell.angle_beta   90.00
_cell.angle_gamma   90.00
#
_symmetry.space_group_name_H-M   'P 1'
#
loop_
_entity.id
_entity.type
_entity.pdbx_description
1 polymer ?
#
loop_
_entity_poly.entity_id
_entity_poly.type
_entity_poly.pdbx_seq_one_letter_code
_entity_poly.pdbx_strand_id
1 'polypeptide(L)'
;MSLSKFSNLFLDDLPIHRFSTNDLNVYLQDIINQLLHIKESEDPVNVKLFLSKYFEHVVNGTHTIHREFKYISAIPYNRITFLFNLWNAFMPLKDKDFTIEEFYTIVQLFCFDFPGEILSHCQKHFQWRQ
;
A
#
# COMPACT_ATOMS: atom_id res chain seq x y z
N MET A 1 -8.77 -20.26 -11.78
CA MET A 1 -7.38 -19.82 -11.52
C MET A 1 -7.45 -18.88 -10.32
N SER A 2 -7.03 -19.30 -9.12
CA SER A 2 -7.23 -18.47 -7.92
C SER A 2 -6.35 -17.21 -7.99
N LEU A 3 -6.93 -16.06 -7.64
CA LEU A 3 -6.27 -14.75 -7.65
C LEU A 3 -5.01 -14.71 -6.76
N SER A 4 -4.92 -15.60 -5.76
CA SER A 4 -3.73 -15.78 -4.93
C SER A 4 -2.49 -16.28 -5.68
N LYS A 5 -2.64 -16.91 -6.86
CA LYS A 5 -1.49 -17.35 -7.66
C LYS A 5 -0.97 -16.25 -8.59
N PHE A 6 -1.82 -15.30 -8.98
CA PHE A 6 -1.43 -14.18 -9.85
C PHE A 6 -0.78 -13.04 -9.05
N SER A 7 -1.16 -12.85 -7.78
CA SER A 7 -0.50 -11.88 -6.88
C SER A 7 0.95 -12.22 -6.60
N ASN A 8 1.27 -13.51 -6.48
CA ASN A 8 2.64 -13.93 -6.17
C ASN A 8 3.52 -13.87 -7.42
N LEU A 9 3.08 -14.36 -8.59
CA LEU A 9 3.92 -14.35 -9.80
C LEU A 9 4.39 -12.94 -10.21
N PHE A 10 3.51 -11.92 -10.18
CA PHE A 10 3.91 -10.57 -10.57
C PHE A 10 4.87 -9.91 -9.56
N LEU A 11 4.68 -10.16 -8.27
CA LEU A 11 5.58 -9.65 -7.22
C LEU A 11 6.91 -10.43 -7.17
N ASP A 12 6.89 -11.72 -7.49
CA ASP A 12 8.08 -12.59 -7.53
C ASP A 12 9.00 -12.24 -8.72
N ASP A 13 8.43 -11.79 -9.85
CA ASP A 13 9.18 -11.41 -11.07
C ASP A 13 9.75 -9.99 -11.03
N LEU A 14 9.27 -9.15 -10.11
CA LEU A 14 9.81 -7.83 -9.93
C LEU A 14 11.19 -7.93 -9.25
N PRO A 15 12.15 -7.04 -9.57
CA PRO A 15 13.49 -7.04 -8.97
C PRO A 15 13.49 -6.61 -7.49
N ILE A 16 12.40 -6.86 -6.75
CA ILE A 16 12.21 -6.65 -5.31
C ILE A 16 13.08 -7.58 -4.49
N HIS A 17 13.62 -8.64 -5.11
CA HIS A 17 14.47 -9.63 -4.44
C HIS A 17 15.79 -9.05 -3.86
N ARG A 18 16.04 -7.74 -4.01
CA ARG A 18 17.06 -6.98 -3.29
C ARG A 18 16.48 -5.67 -2.77
N PHE A 19 15.85 -5.70 -1.59
CA PHE A 19 15.74 -4.48 -0.79
C PHE A 19 17.13 -3.89 -0.65
N SER A 20 17.30 -2.65 -1.09
CA SER A 20 18.51 -1.91 -0.76
C SER A 20 18.55 -1.68 0.76
N THR A 21 19.72 -1.39 1.31
CA THR A 21 19.84 -0.99 2.72
C THR A 21 18.94 0.23 3.04
N ASN A 22 18.74 1.11 2.06
CA ASN A 22 17.85 2.26 2.19
C ASN A 22 16.38 1.86 2.27
N ASP A 23 15.95 0.81 1.55
CA ASP A 23 14.59 0.30 1.61
C ASP A 23 14.29 -0.33 2.97
N LEU A 24 15.26 -1.07 3.52
CA LEU A 24 15.15 -1.65 4.87
C LEU A 24 15.02 -0.57 5.95
N ASN A 25 15.72 0.55 5.81
CA ASN A 25 15.61 1.65 6.77
C ASN A 25 14.19 2.21 6.86
N VAL A 26 13.46 2.28 5.74
CA VAL A 26 12.06 2.74 5.74
C VAL A 26 11.17 1.83 6.59
N TYR A 27 11.35 0.52 6.48
CA TYR A 27 10.61 -0.45 7.29
C TYR A 27 11.02 -0.43 8.75
N LEU A 28 12.31 -0.34 9.06
CA LEU A 28 12.78 -0.27 10.44
C LEU A 28 12.29 0.99 11.15
N GLN A 29 12.32 2.15 10.48
CA GLN A 29 11.77 3.39 11.03
C GLN A 29 10.27 3.28 11.30
N ASP A 30 9.52 2.70 10.37
CA ASP A 30 8.10 2.49 10.55
C ASP A 30 7.77 1.51 11.70
N ILE A 31 8.48 0.39 11.78
CA ILE A 31 8.40 -0.58 12.89
C ILE A 31 8.63 0.13 14.23
N ILE A 32 9.67 0.96 14.33
CA ILE A 32 9.99 1.68 15.56
C ILE A 32 8.85 2.64 15.92
N ASN A 33 8.35 3.42 14.96
CA ASN A 33 7.24 4.35 15.22
C ASN A 33 5.99 3.62 15.70
N GLN A 34 5.64 2.49 15.08
CA GLN A 34 4.50 1.67 15.50
C GLN A 34 4.70 1.08 16.90
N LEU A 35 5.89 0.53 17.19
CA LEU A 35 6.19 0.00 18.52
C LEU A 35 6.19 1.08 19.61
N LEU A 36 6.64 2.29 19.29
CA LEU A 36 6.56 3.43 20.21
C LEU A 36 5.11 3.80 20.52
N HIS A 37 4.24 3.85 19.50
CA HIS A 37 2.81 4.09 19.70
C HIS A 37 2.12 2.97 20.49
N ILE A 38 2.48 1.70 20.29
CA ILE A 38 1.90 0.62 21.09
C ILE A 38 2.44 0.65 22.53
N LYS A 39 3.68 1.08 22.76
CA LYS A 39 4.20 1.26 24.12
C LYS A 39 3.47 2.37 24.89
N GLU A 40 2.89 3.34 24.19
CA GLU A 40 1.99 4.33 24.79
C GLU A 40 0.65 3.71 25.22
N SER A 41 0.27 2.55 24.66
CA SER A 41 -0.85 1.74 25.18
C SER A 41 -0.37 0.85 26.34
N GLU A 42 -1.23 0.59 27.32
CA GLU A 42 -0.89 -0.24 28.49
C GLU A 42 -0.73 -1.74 28.15
N ASP A 43 -0.75 -2.10 26.86
CA ASP A 43 -0.74 -3.48 26.39
C ASP A 43 0.70 -4.04 26.25
N PRO A 44 0.99 -5.22 26.79
CA PRO A 44 2.30 -5.84 26.63
C PRO A 44 2.54 -6.27 25.17
N VAL A 45 3.58 -5.72 24.54
CA VAL A 45 3.94 -6.04 23.15
C VAL A 45 4.91 -7.21 23.05
N ASN A 46 4.50 -8.27 22.36
CA ASN A 46 5.43 -9.30 21.90
C ASN A 46 6.15 -8.82 20.62
N VAL A 47 7.31 -8.18 20.81
CA VAL A 47 8.11 -7.61 19.72
C VAL A 47 8.46 -8.64 18.64
N LYS A 48 8.79 -9.88 19.04
CA LYS A 48 9.14 -10.94 18.08
C LYS A 48 7.95 -11.27 17.16
N LEU A 49 6.77 -11.42 17.75
CA LEU A 49 5.54 -11.68 16.98
C LEU A 49 5.16 -10.48 16.10
N PHE A 50 5.31 -9.26 16.62
CA PHE A 50 5.08 -8.03 15.86
C PHE A 50 5.97 -7.97 14.61
N LEU A 51 7.29 -8.16 14.76
CA LEU A 51 8.23 -8.14 13.65
C LEU A 51 7.92 -9.23 12.61
N SER A 52 7.60 -10.44 13.07
CA SER A 52 7.23 -11.55 12.19
C SER A 52 6.01 -11.20 11.34
N LYS A 53 4.95 -10.67 11.96
CA LYS A 53 3.74 -10.25 11.25
C LYS A 53 4.00 -9.09 10.30
N TYR A 54 4.79 -8.10 10.73
CA TYR A 54 5.13 -6.96 9.90
C TYR A 54 5.78 -7.40 8.58
N PHE A 55 6.82 -8.24 8.65
CA PHE A 55 7.49 -8.70 7.44
C PHE A 55 6.65 -9.70 6.64
N GLU A 56 5.77 -10.47 7.28
CA GLU A 56 4.74 -11.25 6.56
C GLU A 56 3.83 -10.34 5.72
N HIS A 57 3.38 -9.20 6.27
CA HIS A 57 2.62 -8.22 5.52
C HIS A 57 3.42 -7.60 4.36
N VAL A 58 4.73 -7.34 4.56
CA VAL A 58 5.62 -6.83 3.51
C VAL A 58 5.78 -7.84 2.37
N VAL A 59 6.04 -9.11 2.70
CA VAL A 59 6.17 -10.20 1.71
C VAL A 59 4.85 -10.39 0.95
N ASN A 60 3.72 -10.33 1.66
CA ASN A 60 2.40 -10.46 1.05
C ASN A 60 1.92 -9.18 0.33
N GLY A 61 2.70 -8.10 0.39
CA GLY A 61 2.37 -6.81 -0.23
C GLY A 61 1.17 -6.08 0.38
N THR A 62 0.76 -6.42 1.60
CA THR A 62 -0.41 -5.82 2.28
C THR A 62 -0.04 -4.69 3.24
N HIS A 63 1.25 -4.47 3.48
CA HIS A 63 1.80 -3.44 4.38
C HIS A 63 1.49 -2.00 3.95
N THR A 64 0.94 -1.79 2.74
CA THR A 64 0.58 -0.47 2.19
C THR A 64 -0.91 -0.13 2.31
N ILE A 65 -1.73 -1.02 2.86
CA ILE A 65 -3.16 -0.79 3.07
C ILE A 65 -3.36 0.04 4.35
N HIS A 66 -4.22 1.06 4.31
CA HIS A 66 -4.48 1.99 5.43
C HIS A 66 -3.21 2.72 5.91
N ARG A 67 -2.42 3.25 4.97
CA ARG A 67 -1.14 3.91 5.26
C ARG A 67 -1.11 5.33 4.73
N GLU A 68 -0.28 6.13 5.38
CA GLU A 68 0.03 7.49 4.92
C GLU A 68 0.74 7.47 3.57
N PHE A 69 0.47 8.50 2.76
CA PHE A 69 1.06 8.67 1.44
C PHE A 69 2.58 8.78 1.52
N LYS A 70 3.10 9.40 2.58
CA LYS A 70 4.55 9.48 2.84
C LYS A 70 5.20 8.09 2.89
N TYR A 71 4.55 7.13 3.53
CA TYR A 71 5.05 5.75 3.62
C TYR A 71 4.91 5.01 2.28
N ILE A 72 3.77 5.17 1.61
CA ILE A 72 3.50 4.55 0.30
C ILE A 72 4.51 5.03 -0.75
N SER A 73 4.80 6.33 -0.78
CA SER A 73 5.69 6.94 -1.77
C SER A 73 7.18 6.71 -1.50
N ALA A 74 7.55 6.32 -0.28
CA ALA A 74 8.94 6.25 0.19
C ALA A 74 9.86 5.40 -0.69
N ILE A 75 9.39 4.23 -1.14
CA ILE A 75 10.21 3.28 -1.91
C ILE A 75 9.43 2.64 -3.07
N PRO A 76 10.10 2.19 -4.14
CA PRO A 76 9.44 1.59 -5.30
C PRO A 76 8.50 0.44 -4.96
N TYR A 77 8.92 -0.46 -4.05
CA TYR A 77 8.10 -1.62 -3.72
C TYR A 77 6.76 -1.22 -3.08
N ASN A 78 6.76 -0.28 -2.14
CA ASN A 78 5.53 0.24 -1.53
C ASN A 78 4.57 0.83 -2.57
N ARG A 79 5.10 1.59 -3.54
CA ARG A 79 4.25 2.15 -4.61
C ARG A 79 3.61 1.07 -5.46
N ILE A 80 4.36 0.03 -5.80
CA ILE A 80 3.85 -1.08 -6.62
C ILE A 80 2.81 -1.89 -5.85
N THR A 81 3.07 -2.26 -4.60
CA THR A 81 2.11 -3.03 -3.80
C THR A 81 0.85 -2.23 -3.51
N PHE A 82 0.97 -0.91 -3.29
CA PHE A 82 -0.18 -0.02 -3.17
C PHE A 82 -1.05 -0.03 -4.43
N LEU A 83 -0.46 0.19 -5.61
CA LEU A 83 -1.18 0.17 -6.88
C LEU A 83 -1.81 -1.20 -7.17
N PHE A 84 -1.13 -2.28 -6.81
CA PHE A 84 -1.64 -3.64 -6.97
C PHE A 84 -2.86 -3.90 -6.08
N ASN A 85 -2.80 -3.49 -4.81
CA ASN A 85 -3.94 -3.58 -3.89
C ASN A 85 -5.12 -2.73 -4.37
N LEU A 86 -4.84 -1.51 -4.83
CA LEU A 86 -5.84 -0.62 -5.38
C LEU A 86 -6.49 -1.22 -6.63
N TRP A 87 -5.70 -1.72 -7.58
CA TRP A 87 -6.18 -2.41 -8.77
C TRP A 87 -7.08 -3.60 -8.41
N ASN A 88 -6.67 -4.45 -7.48
CA ASN A 88 -7.48 -5.59 -7.04
C ASN A 88 -8.79 -5.16 -6.39
N ALA A 89 -8.83 -4.02 -5.70
CA ALA A 89 -10.05 -3.46 -5.14
C ALA A 89 -10.99 -2.92 -6.23
N PHE A 90 -10.45 -2.36 -7.31
CA PHE A 90 -11.23 -1.84 -8.44
C PHE A 90 -11.66 -2.89 -9.45
N MET A 91 -10.91 -3.99 -9.61
CA MET A 91 -11.21 -5.03 -10.61
C MET A 91 -12.64 -5.60 -10.52
N PRO A 92 -13.21 -5.87 -9.33
CA PRO A 92 -14.62 -6.27 -9.19
C PRO A 92 -15.62 -5.18 -9.61
N LEU A 93 -15.18 -3.92 -9.68
CA LEU A 93 -15.99 -2.75 -9.97
C LEU A 93 -15.74 -2.19 -11.38
N LYS A 94 -14.93 -2.87 -12.21
CA LYS A 94 -14.49 -2.39 -13.53
C LYS A 94 -15.62 -1.99 -14.50
N ASP A 95 -16.80 -2.59 -14.34
CA ASP A 95 -17.96 -2.36 -15.20
C ASP A 95 -18.89 -1.27 -14.65
N LYS A 96 -18.54 -0.68 -13.50
CA LYS A 96 -19.22 0.50 -12.95
C LYS A 96 -18.57 1.76 -13.49
N ASP A 97 -19.40 2.70 -13.91
CA ASP A 97 -18.95 4.07 -14.17
C ASP A 97 -18.73 4.76 -12.81
N PHE A 98 -17.51 5.25 -12.59
CA PHE A 98 -17.15 6.06 -11.42
C PHE A 98 -16.85 7.49 -11.86
N THR A 99 -17.34 8.46 -11.08
CA THR A 99 -16.78 9.81 -11.15
C THR A 99 -15.37 9.82 -10.56
N ILE A 100 -14.62 10.89 -10.82
CA ILE A 100 -13.27 11.06 -10.30
C ILE A 100 -13.28 11.18 -8.77
N GLU A 101 -14.31 11.81 -8.21
CA GLU A 101 -14.51 11.99 -6.78
C GLU A 101 -14.82 10.66 -6.09
N GLU A 102 -15.62 9.80 -6.73
CA GLU A 102 -15.91 8.45 -6.23
C GLU A 102 -14.65 7.58 -6.26
N PHE A 103 -13.91 7.61 -7.36
CA PHE A 103 -12.61 6.94 -7.47
C PHE A 103 -11.66 7.43 -6.37
N TYR A 104 -11.56 8.74 -6.17
CA TYR A 104 -10.72 9.33 -5.12
C TYR A 104 -11.13 8.89 -3.73
N THR A 105 -12.42 8.86 -3.44
CA THR A 105 -12.94 8.39 -2.15
C THR A 105 -12.51 6.95 -1.89
N ILE A 106 -12.56 6.08 -2.91
CA ILE A 106 -12.07 4.70 -2.80
C ILE A 106 -10.55 4.67 -2.56
N VAL A 107 -9.77 5.49 -3.25
CA VAL A 107 -8.32 5.61 -2.99
C VAL A 107 -8.06 6.04 -1.55
N GLN A 108 -8.86 6.97 -1.02
CA GLN A 108 -8.74 7.45 0.36
C GLN A 108 -9.08 6.39 1.41
N LEU A 109 -9.86 5.36 1.06
CA LEU A 109 -10.03 4.19 1.93
C LEU A 109 -8.72 3.42 2.12
N PHE A 110 -7.77 3.48 1.18
CA PHE A 110 -6.44 2.86 1.32
C PHE A 110 -5.40 3.82 1.88
N CYS A 111 -5.50 5.11 1.54
CA CYS A 111 -4.54 6.16 1.89
C CYS A 111 -5.28 7.48 2.12
N PHE A 112 -5.57 7.80 3.38
CA PHE A 112 -6.46 8.92 3.72
C PHE A 112 -5.91 10.30 3.28
N ASP A 113 -4.59 10.45 3.27
CA ASP A 113 -3.84 11.66 2.91
C ASP A 113 -3.33 11.62 1.46
N PHE A 114 -3.92 10.79 0.60
CA PHE A 114 -3.51 10.69 -0.81
C PHE A 114 -3.60 12.08 -1.50
N PRO A 115 -2.55 12.56 -2.19
CA PRO A 115 -2.55 13.90 -2.77
C PRO A 115 -3.54 14.03 -3.93
N GLY A 116 -4.50 14.96 -3.79
CA GLY A 116 -5.49 15.24 -4.84
C GLY A 116 -4.85 15.77 -6.14
N GLU A 117 -3.66 16.36 -6.08
CA GLU A 117 -2.93 16.82 -7.24
C GLU A 117 -2.59 15.68 -8.19
N ILE A 118 -2.27 14.49 -7.68
CA ILE A 118 -1.96 13.31 -8.49
C ILE A 118 -3.20 12.90 -9.29
N LEU A 119 -4.37 12.95 -8.66
CA LEU A 119 -5.64 12.66 -9.32
C LEU A 119 -5.97 13.69 -10.40
N SER A 120 -5.73 14.98 -10.13
CA SER A 120 -5.96 16.05 -11.10
C SER A 120 -5.08 15.89 -12.36
N HIS A 121 -3.87 15.32 -12.22
CA HIS A 121 -3.02 14.98 -13.35
C HIS A 121 -3.58 13.77 -14.11
N CYS A 122 -4.03 12.72 -13.43
CA CYS A 122 -4.68 11.58 -14.06
C CYS A 122 -5.94 12.00 -14.84
N GLN A 123 -6.73 12.93 -14.31
CA GLN A 123 -7.91 13.49 -14.98
C GLN A 123 -7.59 14.17 -16.32
N LYS A 124 -6.46 14.89 -16.41
CA LYS A 124 -6.07 15.56 -17.66
C LYS A 124 -5.67 14.57 -18.76
N HIS A 125 -5.24 13.36 -18.38
CA HIS A 125 -4.76 12.33 -19.29
C HIS A 125 -5.79 11.23 -19.59
N PHE A 126 -6.85 11.12 -18.79
CA PHE A 126 -7.93 10.16 -18.97
C PHE A 126 -9.26 10.88 -19.22
N GLN A 127 -10.01 10.47 -20.26
CA GLN A 127 -11.36 10.98 -20.52
C GLN A 127 -12.36 10.41 -19.51
N TRP A 128 -12.41 10.98 -18.31
CA TRP A 128 -13.48 10.73 -17.36
C TRP A 128 -14.70 11.58 -17.75
N ARG A 129 -15.92 11.04 -17.62
CA ARG A 129 -17.13 11.83 -17.84
C ARG A 129 -17.38 12.74 -16.63
N GLN A 130 -17.68 14.01 -16.90
CA GLN A 130 -18.21 14.97 -15.93
C GLN A 130 -19.69 14.74 -15.68
#